data_AF-A0A7I8VKR6-F1
#
_entry.id   AF-A0A7I8VKR6-F1
#
_cell.length_a   1.000
_cell.length_b   1.000
_cell.length_c   1.000
_cell.angle_alpha   90.00
_cell.angle_beta   90.00
_cell.angle_gamma   90.00
#
_symmetry.space_group_name_H-M   'P 1'
#
loop_
_entity.id
_entity.type
_entity.pdbx_description
1 polymer ?
#
loop_
_entity_poly.entity_id
_entity_poly.type
_entity_poly.pdbx_seq_one_letter_code
_entity_poly.pdbx_strand_id
1 'polypeptide(L)'
;MAANDWKKYVRWFTVCKLISKDHPINLPNSTLEEFINLLKDGVILCNLCNVLKPDILPLTHFSYRPNNSKFLSTRNINAFRETCSYFGLESKDIFEITDFFKVNGFPILRTLYKLSESKFSKDWDPYGYSLPEDENGSSPSRPGAIYINLSVSNSNREEEEDSIYQKLLGKTNLNSTDSTDGINYALNELLETEEIYLNKSLLPIKTFFMIPLKGKICESDHKIIFNGIDRLISFHKVFLQQLQEVINSKNNIGQIFLNNRVNFSMYGDYCANIPVIEDTLMKFSKANLQLFFDCEKNMSDSIDYCFSTMELLKVPMMRLTKYPLILSNLYLSDNYSPKEKGTIKKAQYAIEDILKYTNEMLRDTEMLINTSQIQKEVEGLLPSSQNLTDFGHFLLDGEFMVSTKNNFAKYNKKQLDTFFTGRKQIRYQFFFQLMITCLFFLRITKK
;
A
#
# COMPACT_ATOMS: atom_id res chain seq x y z
N MET A 1 29.94 11.81 18.70
CA MET A 1 28.46 11.83 18.56
C MET A 1 27.88 11.41 19.88
N ALA A 2 27.14 12.30 20.53
CA ALA A 2 26.54 12.01 21.84
C ALA A 2 25.34 11.08 21.65
N ALA A 3 25.06 10.23 22.64
CA ALA A 3 23.98 9.23 22.63
C ALA A 3 22.54 9.79 22.40
N ASN A 4 22.38 11.11 22.26
CA ASN A 4 21.11 11.81 22.07
C ASN A 4 20.85 12.34 20.64
N ASP A 5 21.76 12.17 19.69
CA ASP A 5 21.59 12.73 18.33
C ASP A 5 20.59 11.96 17.45
N TRP A 6 20.20 10.73 17.82
CA TRP A 6 19.35 9.88 16.97
C TRP A 6 17.91 10.39 16.80
N LYS A 7 17.39 11.12 17.80
CA LYS A 7 16.05 11.71 17.74
C LYS A 7 15.91 12.79 16.66
N LYS A 8 17.02 13.36 16.19
CA LYS A 8 17.02 14.28 15.03
C LYS A 8 16.62 13.54 13.75
N TYR A 9 17.08 12.30 13.57
CA TYR A 9 16.65 11.48 12.44
C TYR A 9 15.19 11.06 12.57
N VAL A 10 14.72 10.69 13.77
CA VAL A 10 13.28 10.41 13.97
C VAL A 10 12.43 11.58 13.51
N ARG A 11 12.78 12.81 13.93
CA ARG A 11 12.08 14.04 13.50
C ARG A 11 12.12 14.23 11.99
N TRP A 12 13.28 14.03 11.36
CA TRP A 12 13.41 14.13 9.91
C TRP A 12 12.52 13.12 9.18
N PHE A 13 12.44 11.88 9.66
CA PHE A 13 11.58 10.86 9.09
C PHE A 13 10.10 11.23 9.27
N THR A 14 9.72 11.88 10.38
CA THR A 14 8.38 12.43 10.60
C THR A 14 8.08 13.61 9.66
N VAL A 15 9.03 14.53 9.44
CA VAL A 15 8.89 15.63 8.45
C VAL A 15 8.75 15.09 7.03
N CYS A 16 9.50 14.03 6.70
CA CYS A 16 9.39 13.31 5.44
C CYS A 16 8.10 12.47 5.31
N LYS A 17 7.20 12.49 6.31
CA LYS A 17 5.98 11.68 6.40
C LYS A 17 6.21 10.15 6.33
N LEU A 18 7.39 9.69 6.74
CA LEU A 18 7.71 8.26 6.80
C LEU A 18 7.31 7.61 8.13
N ILE A 19 7.25 8.42 9.18
CA ILE A 19 6.81 8.02 10.53
C ILE A 19 5.68 8.96 10.93
N SER A 20 4.57 8.42 11.42
CA SER A 20 3.45 9.23 11.92
C SER A 20 3.89 10.06 13.14
N LYS A 21 3.34 11.27 13.31
CA LYS A 21 3.61 12.14 14.46
C LYS A 21 3.29 11.46 15.79
N ASP A 22 2.28 10.61 15.82
CA ASP A 22 1.83 9.89 17.04
C ASP A 22 2.56 8.56 17.28
N HIS A 23 3.54 8.21 16.44
CA HIS A 23 4.26 6.96 16.60
C HIS A 23 5.00 6.92 17.96
N PRO A 24 4.97 5.80 18.71
CA PRO A 24 5.62 5.69 20.03
C PRO A 24 7.10 6.08 20.06
N ILE A 25 7.79 5.97 18.92
CA ILE A 25 9.20 6.36 18.76
C ILE A 25 9.43 7.88 18.93
N ASN A 26 8.39 8.70 18.76
CA ASN A 26 8.45 10.14 19.01
C ASN A 26 8.38 10.49 20.50
N LEU A 27 7.97 9.55 21.36
CA LEU A 27 7.86 9.76 22.80
C LEU A 27 9.25 9.96 23.44
N PRO A 28 9.35 10.73 24.54
CA PRO A 28 10.63 11.01 25.19
C PRO A 28 11.32 9.77 25.77
N ASN A 29 10.55 8.75 26.17
CA ASN A 29 11.02 7.50 26.77
C ASN A 29 11.51 6.44 25.77
N SER A 30 11.38 6.71 24.46
CA SER A 30 11.81 5.79 23.42
C SER A 30 13.32 5.59 23.38
N THR A 31 13.75 4.42 22.91
CA THR A 31 15.16 4.02 22.89
C THR A 31 15.75 3.98 21.48
N LEU A 32 17.08 4.09 21.39
CA LEU A 32 17.77 3.91 20.11
C LEU A 32 17.54 2.51 19.53
N GLU A 33 17.43 1.49 20.37
CA GLU A 33 17.18 0.12 19.94
C GLU A 33 15.82 -0.04 19.25
N GLU A 34 14.78 0.59 19.78
CA GLU A 34 13.44 0.64 19.15
C GLU A 34 13.52 1.32 17.77
N PHE A 35 14.32 2.38 17.63
CA PHE A 35 14.50 3.07 16.35
C PHE A 35 15.24 2.20 15.34
N ILE A 36 16.32 1.52 15.75
CA ILE A 36 17.06 0.63 14.85
C ILE A 36 16.19 -0.58 14.45
N ASN A 37 15.39 -1.12 15.37
CA ASN A 37 14.43 -2.18 15.07
C ASN A 37 13.36 -1.73 14.05
N LEU A 38 12.92 -0.47 14.12
CA LEU A 38 12.00 0.11 13.15
C LEU A 38 12.59 0.19 11.73
N LEU A 39 13.91 0.36 11.60
CA LEU A 39 14.61 0.43 10.30
C LEU A 39 15.04 -0.94 9.75
N LYS A 40 14.92 -1.99 10.55
CA LYS A 40 15.54 -3.30 10.30
C LYS A 40 14.96 -4.04 9.10
N ASP A 41 13.70 -3.78 8.77
CA ASP A 41 13.03 -4.35 7.61
C ASP A 41 13.42 -3.65 6.29
N GLY A 42 14.16 -2.54 6.37
CA GLY A 42 14.65 -1.75 5.24
C GLY A 42 13.58 -0.97 4.48
N VAL A 43 12.31 -1.07 4.83
CA VAL A 43 11.20 -0.43 4.10
C VAL A 43 11.26 1.08 4.22
N ILE A 44 11.40 1.57 5.45
CA ILE A 44 11.49 3.01 5.73
C ILE A 44 12.72 3.62 5.07
N LEU A 45 13.85 2.89 5.04
CA LEU A 45 15.08 3.35 4.40
C LEU A 45 14.93 3.46 2.88
N CYS A 46 14.29 2.49 2.23
CA CYS A 46 14.01 2.55 0.80
C CYS A 46 13.04 3.70 0.46
N ASN A 47 11.99 3.88 1.26
CA ASN A 47 11.04 4.97 1.10
C ASN A 47 11.71 6.34 1.31
N LEU A 48 12.66 6.45 2.24
CA LEU A 48 13.46 7.67 2.42
C LEU A 48 14.23 8.02 1.15
N CYS A 49 14.86 7.06 0.47
CA CYS A 49 15.51 7.33 -0.81
C CYS A 49 14.54 7.90 -1.85
N ASN A 50 13.32 7.35 -1.93
CA ASN A 50 12.28 7.85 -2.84
C ASN A 50 11.73 9.22 -2.45
N VAL A 51 11.73 9.57 -1.16
CA VAL A 51 11.40 10.92 -0.67
C VAL A 51 12.48 11.92 -1.10
N LEU A 52 13.76 11.58 -0.92
CA LEU A 52 14.89 12.45 -1.24
C LEU A 52 15.07 12.64 -2.75
N LYS A 53 14.80 11.59 -3.51
CA LYS A 53 14.74 11.65 -4.96
C LYS A 53 13.61 10.76 -5.44
N PRO A 54 12.51 11.34 -5.98
CA PRO A 54 11.43 10.57 -6.55
C PRO A 54 11.95 9.53 -7.54
N ASP A 55 11.49 8.29 -7.37
CA ASP A 55 11.64 7.17 -8.30
C ASP A 55 13.04 6.61 -8.50
N ILE A 56 13.91 6.83 -7.52
CA ILE A 56 15.23 6.22 -7.54
C ILE A 56 15.16 4.70 -7.30
N LEU A 57 14.19 4.26 -6.49
CA LEU A 57 13.91 2.85 -6.21
C LEU A 57 12.49 2.51 -6.65
N PRO A 58 12.30 1.76 -7.75
CA PRO A 58 10.98 1.30 -8.15
C PRO A 58 10.36 0.38 -7.09
N LEU A 59 9.02 0.40 -6.96
CA LEU A 59 8.27 -0.40 -5.97
C LEU A 59 8.50 -1.91 -6.09
N THR A 60 9.02 -2.36 -7.24
CA THR A 60 9.35 -3.77 -7.53
C THR A 60 10.71 -4.22 -6.98
N HIS A 61 11.57 -3.30 -6.56
CA HIS A 61 12.93 -3.60 -6.11
C HIS A 61 13.02 -3.93 -4.61
N PHE A 62 11.98 -3.66 -3.83
CA PHE A 62 11.94 -3.98 -2.40
C PHE A 62 10.52 -4.36 -1.95
N SER A 63 10.41 -5.10 -0.85
CA SER A 63 9.14 -5.61 -0.31
C SER A 63 8.67 -4.74 0.86
N TYR A 64 7.46 -4.22 0.79
CA TYR A 64 6.92 -3.34 1.82
C TYR A 64 6.39 -4.04 3.07
N ARG A 65 5.96 -5.29 2.93
CA ARG A 65 5.59 -6.15 4.05
C ARG A 65 6.45 -7.40 4.00
N PRO A 66 7.68 -7.32 4.52
CA PRO A 66 8.52 -8.51 4.58
C PRO A 66 7.96 -9.56 5.56
N ASN A 67 6.95 -9.28 6.40
CA ASN A 67 6.26 -10.26 7.25
C ASN A 67 7.23 -11.18 8.04
N ASN A 68 8.21 -10.58 8.72
CA ASN A 68 9.30 -11.26 9.44
C ASN A 68 10.27 -12.09 8.57
N SER A 69 10.22 -11.94 7.25
CA SER A 69 11.18 -12.54 6.34
C SER A 69 12.56 -11.91 6.50
N LYS A 70 13.55 -12.70 6.91
CA LYS A 70 14.94 -12.24 6.96
C LYS A 70 15.44 -11.95 5.53
N PHE A 71 14.98 -12.72 4.55
CA PHE A 71 15.36 -12.62 3.15
C PHE A 71 14.91 -11.32 2.53
N LEU A 72 13.61 -11.03 2.60
CA LEU A 72 13.03 -9.81 2.03
C LEU A 72 13.57 -8.57 2.76
N SER A 73 13.74 -8.64 4.08
CA SER A 73 14.39 -7.56 4.84
C SER A 73 15.83 -7.33 4.39
N THR A 74 16.61 -8.40 4.19
CA THR A 74 18.00 -8.29 3.71
C THR A 74 18.07 -7.71 2.30
N ARG A 75 17.13 -8.08 1.42
CA ARG A 75 17.01 -7.54 0.07
C ARG A 75 16.68 -6.06 0.07
N ASN A 76 15.72 -5.62 0.89
CA ASN A 76 15.38 -4.21 1.06
C ASN A 76 16.61 -3.40 1.50
N ILE A 77 17.33 -3.92 2.50
CA ILE A 77 18.57 -3.29 2.96
C ILE A 77 19.62 -3.21 1.85
N ASN A 78 19.78 -4.25 1.04
CA ASN A 78 20.70 -4.20 -0.11
C ASN A 78 20.27 -3.19 -1.16
N ALA A 79 18.97 -3.12 -1.48
CA ALA A 79 18.43 -2.13 -2.42
C ALA A 79 18.71 -0.69 -1.94
N PHE A 80 18.50 -0.41 -0.65
CA PHE A 80 18.90 0.87 -0.06
C PHE A 80 20.40 1.14 -0.21
N ARG A 81 21.25 0.17 0.11
CA ARG A 81 22.72 0.32 0.04
C ARG A 81 23.22 0.59 -1.38
N GLU A 82 22.68 -0.11 -2.38
CA GLU A 82 23.00 0.13 -3.79
C GLU A 82 22.57 1.54 -4.22
N THR A 83 21.45 2.00 -3.68
CA THR A 83 20.91 3.34 -3.96
C THR A 83 21.73 4.45 -3.29
N CYS A 84 22.33 4.20 -2.13
CA CYS A 84 23.19 5.18 -1.43
C CYS A 84 24.34 5.70 -2.30
N SER A 85 24.89 4.89 -3.21
CA SER A 85 25.94 5.33 -4.14
C SER A 85 25.48 6.45 -5.07
N TYR A 86 24.20 6.48 -5.46
CA TYR A 86 23.63 7.57 -6.27
C TYR A 86 23.51 8.90 -5.49
N PHE A 87 23.44 8.83 -4.16
CA PHE A 87 23.47 10.01 -3.29
C PHE A 87 24.91 10.49 -3.00
N GLY A 88 25.93 9.82 -3.57
CA GLY A 88 27.34 10.18 -3.42
C GLY A 88 28.00 9.63 -2.16
N LEU A 89 27.40 8.62 -1.52
CA LEU A 89 28.01 7.96 -0.36
C LEU A 89 29.07 6.96 -0.81
N GLU A 90 30.23 7.00 -0.15
CA GLU A 90 31.29 6.02 -0.33
C GLU A 90 30.97 4.70 0.40
N SER A 91 31.47 3.57 -0.09
CA SER A 91 31.23 2.24 0.52
C SER A 91 31.66 2.16 2.00
N LYS A 92 32.61 2.99 2.44
CA LYS A 92 33.08 3.08 3.83
C LYS A 92 32.07 3.75 4.79
N ASP A 93 31.13 4.50 4.24
CA ASP A 93 30.13 5.27 4.99
C ASP A 93 28.76 4.58 4.99
N ILE A 94 28.62 3.46 4.27
CA ILE A 94 27.40 2.66 4.18
C ILE A 94 27.53 1.46 5.13
N PHE A 95 26.57 1.31 6.05
CA PHE A 95 26.53 0.18 6.99
C PHE A 95 26.41 -1.18 6.29
N GLU A 96 26.81 -2.25 6.98
CA GLU A 96 26.60 -3.63 6.57
C GLU A 96 25.35 -4.24 7.22
N ILE A 97 24.76 -5.27 6.62
CA ILE A 97 23.56 -5.95 7.16
C ILE A 97 23.81 -6.47 8.59
N THR A 98 25.04 -6.91 8.87
CA THR A 98 25.44 -7.38 10.20
C THR A 98 25.40 -6.28 11.27
N ASP A 99 25.40 -5.01 10.88
CA ASP A 99 25.37 -3.87 11.81
C ASP A 99 24.03 -3.71 12.52
N PHE A 100 22.93 -4.22 11.95
CA PHE A 100 21.64 -4.29 12.64
C PHE A 100 21.62 -5.27 13.82
N PHE A 101 22.60 -6.18 13.90
CA PHE A 101 22.75 -7.10 15.03
C PHE A 101 23.77 -6.59 16.07
N LYS A 102 24.42 -5.45 15.82
CA LYS A 102 25.35 -4.82 16.75
C LYS A 102 24.57 -3.88 17.67
N VAL A 103 24.86 -3.96 18.97
CA VAL A 103 24.12 -3.31 20.08
C VAL A 103 24.07 -1.77 19.98
N ASN A 104 24.90 -1.16 19.14
CA ASN A 104 25.18 0.27 19.23
C ASN A 104 24.63 1.12 18.06
N GLY A 105 24.15 0.52 16.95
CA GLY A 105 23.47 1.24 15.85
C GLY A 105 24.25 2.36 15.15
N PHE A 106 25.49 2.66 15.58
CA PHE A 106 26.29 3.79 15.11
C PHE A 106 26.61 3.76 13.61
N PRO A 107 26.91 2.61 12.97
CA PRO A 107 27.11 2.57 11.52
C PRO A 107 25.88 3.06 10.75
N ILE A 108 24.68 2.71 11.21
CA ILE A 108 23.41 3.10 10.58
C ILE A 108 23.21 4.62 10.72
N LEU A 109 23.42 5.16 11.93
CA LEU A 109 23.33 6.61 12.16
C LEU A 109 24.38 7.39 11.34
N ARG A 110 25.58 6.84 11.12
CA ARG A 110 26.60 7.46 10.28
C ARG A 110 26.17 7.53 8.82
N THR A 111 25.58 6.46 8.28
CA THR A 111 25.03 6.46 6.93
C THR A 111 23.90 7.47 6.79
N LEU A 112 22.97 7.52 7.75
CA LEU A 112 21.89 8.53 7.77
C LEU A 112 22.43 9.96 7.85
N TYR A 113 23.45 10.20 8.66
CA TYR A 113 24.15 11.48 8.73
C TYR A 113 24.69 11.89 7.35
N LYS A 114 25.42 10.99 6.68
CA LYS A 114 25.99 11.28 5.35
C LYS A 114 24.92 11.47 4.28
N LEU A 115 23.81 10.74 4.38
CA LEU A 115 22.66 10.95 3.52
C LEU A 115 22.00 12.31 3.78
N SER A 116 21.94 12.74 5.03
CA SER A 116 21.43 14.07 5.41
C SER A 116 22.31 15.22 4.93
N GLU A 117 23.63 15.03 4.82
CA GLU A 117 24.55 16.00 4.22
C GLU A 117 24.49 16.03 2.67
N SER A 118 23.75 15.12 2.06
CA SER A 118 23.65 15.07 0.60
C SER A 118 22.85 16.26 0.05
N LYS A 119 23.19 16.70 -1.16
CA LYS A 119 22.50 17.78 -1.89
C LYS A 119 20.99 17.53 -2.15
N PHE A 120 20.52 16.32 -1.90
CA PHE A 120 19.13 15.91 -2.11
C PHE A 120 18.27 16.10 -0.85
N SER A 121 18.88 16.25 0.32
CA SER A 121 18.21 16.37 1.62
C SER A 121 17.82 17.81 1.94
N LYS A 122 17.02 18.43 1.08
CA LYS A 122 16.56 19.82 1.25
C LYS A 122 15.65 20.02 2.47
N ASP A 123 14.95 18.96 2.87
CA ASP A 123 14.01 18.95 4.01
C ASP A 123 14.70 18.56 5.34
N TRP A 124 16.03 18.42 5.35
CA TRP A 124 16.80 18.12 6.55
C TRP A 124 17.08 19.38 7.36
N ASP A 125 16.40 19.52 8.49
CA ASP A 125 16.68 20.53 9.51
C ASP A 125 17.12 19.84 10.83
N PRO A 126 18.42 19.84 11.15
CA PRO A 126 18.93 19.20 12.36
C PRO A 126 18.55 19.92 13.67
N TYR A 127 17.97 21.13 13.59
CA TYR A 127 17.63 21.98 14.73
C TYR A 127 16.12 22.26 14.87
N GLY A 128 15.33 22.03 13.81
CA GLY A 128 13.86 22.06 13.86
C GLY A 128 13.25 23.47 13.86
N TYR A 129 13.86 24.42 13.17
CA TYR A 129 13.33 25.76 12.92
C TYR A 129 12.28 25.81 11.81
N SER A 130 12.16 24.77 10.98
CA SER A 130 11.13 24.71 9.91
C SER A 130 10.12 23.60 10.17
N LEU A 131 9.10 23.90 10.98
CA LEU A 131 7.78 23.27 10.79
C LEU A 131 7.07 24.12 9.73
N PRO A 132 6.56 23.58 8.62
CA PRO A 132 5.70 24.35 7.74
C PRO A 132 4.47 24.75 8.55
N GLU A 133 4.27 26.04 8.75
CA GLU A 133 2.92 26.57 8.92
C GLU A 133 2.15 26.25 7.64
N ASP A 134 0.87 25.90 7.79
CA ASP A 134 -0.02 25.53 6.69
C ASP A 134 -0.15 26.68 5.67
N GLU A 135 0.77 26.76 4.71
CA GLU A 135 0.64 27.63 3.56
C GLU A 135 0.27 26.82 2.32
N ASN A 136 -0.91 27.16 1.79
CA ASN A 136 -1.47 26.73 0.52
C ASN A 136 -0.41 26.73 -0.59
N GLY A 137 0.15 25.55 -0.88
CA GLY A 137 1.10 25.36 -1.95
C GLY A 137 1.07 23.90 -2.41
N SER A 138 0.76 23.70 -3.68
CA SER A 138 0.61 22.42 -4.37
C SER A 138 1.60 21.35 -3.92
N SER A 139 1.08 20.31 -3.28
CA SER A 139 1.84 19.11 -2.91
C SER A 139 2.38 18.44 -4.18
N PRO A 140 3.69 18.15 -4.30
CA PRO A 140 4.15 17.20 -5.28
C PRO A 140 3.70 15.81 -4.84
N SER A 141 2.76 15.22 -5.58
CA SER A 141 2.31 13.84 -5.43
C SER A 141 3.52 12.89 -5.44
N ARG A 142 3.99 12.46 -4.27
CA ARG A 142 5.07 11.50 -4.12
C ARG A 142 4.50 10.08 -4.09
N PRO A 143 5.18 9.08 -4.68
CA PRO A 143 4.71 7.70 -4.72
C PRO A 143 5.05 7.04 -3.38
N GLY A 144 4.29 7.40 -2.36
CA GLY A 144 4.07 6.48 -1.26
C GLY A 144 3.18 5.39 -1.80
N ALA A 145 3.66 4.15 -1.88
CA ALA A 145 2.77 3.02 -1.89
C ALA A 145 1.98 3.07 -0.57
N ILE A 146 0.82 3.75 -0.60
CA ILE A 146 -0.12 3.78 0.50
C ILE A 146 -0.68 2.36 0.53
N TYR A 147 -0.15 1.55 1.44
CA TYR A 147 -0.68 0.23 1.74
C TYR A 147 -1.98 0.39 2.50
N ILE A 148 -3.08 0.30 1.77
CA ILE A 148 -4.41 0.48 2.32
C ILE A 148 -4.80 -0.84 2.99
N ASN A 149 -4.85 -0.82 4.32
CA ASN A 149 -5.58 -1.81 5.07
C ASN A 149 -7.01 -1.29 5.21
N LEU A 150 -7.96 -1.87 4.47
CA LEU A 150 -9.39 -1.55 4.46
C LEU A 150 -10.11 -1.93 5.77
N SER A 151 -9.37 -2.13 6.86
CA SER A 151 -9.98 -2.36 8.17
C SER A 151 -10.63 -1.08 8.66
N VAL A 152 -11.93 -1.16 8.99
CA VAL A 152 -12.77 -0.07 9.53
C VAL A 152 -12.29 0.43 10.92
N SER A 153 -11.22 -0.13 11.46
CA SER A 153 -10.72 0.15 12.81
C SER A 153 -9.18 0.23 12.81
N ASN A 154 -8.62 1.39 12.48
CA ASN A 154 -7.28 1.80 12.91
C ASN A 154 -7.11 3.32 12.77
N SER A 155 -7.18 4.02 13.90
CA SER A 155 -7.24 5.48 14.10
C SER A 155 -6.03 6.30 13.64
N ASN A 156 -5.00 5.71 13.04
CA ASN A 156 -3.70 6.37 12.87
C ASN A 156 -3.24 6.50 11.39
N ARG A 157 -4.09 6.13 10.42
CA ARG A 157 -3.81 6.27 8.97
C ARG A 157 -4.95 6.95 8.20
N GLU A 158 -5.99 7.39 8.91
CA GLU A 158 -7.18 8.04 8.34
C GLU A 158 -6.85 9.41 7.71
N GLU A 159 -5.79 10.11 8.13
CA GLU A 159 -5.57 11.51 7.77
C GLU A 159 -5.36 11.80 6.27
N GLU A 160 -4.57 11.00 5.52
CA GLU A 160 -4.29 11.28 4.10
C GLU A 160 -5.43 10.80 3.18
N GLU A 161 -6.06 9.66 3.49
CA GLU A 161 -7.22 9.18 2.74
C GLU A 161 -8.46 10.02 3.05
N ASP A 162 -8.70 10.38 4.30
CA ASP A 162 -9.78 11.32 4.60
C ASP A 162 -9.52 12.69 3.99
N SER A 163 -8.27 13.14 3.86
CA SER A 163 -7.97 14.39 3.16
C SER A 163 -8.45 14.40 1.70
N ILE A 164 -8.17 13.35 0.92
CA ILE A 164 -8.57 13.27 -0.50
C ILE A 164 -10.10 13.17 -0.61
N TYR A 165 -10.74 12.32 0.21
CA TYR A 165 -12.18 12.12 0.16
C TYR A 165 -12.92 13.38 0.62
N GLN A 166 -12.46 14.03 1.70
CA GLN A 166 -13.03 15.29 2.17
C GLN A 166 -12.82 16.43 1.16
N LYS A 167 -11.66 16.48 0.49
CA LYS A 167 -11.43 17.43 -0.60
C LYS A 167 -12.41 17.20 -1.77
N LEU A 168 -12.80 15.95 -2.05
CA LEU A 168 -13.72 15.59 -3.13
C LEU A 168 -15.16 16.01 -2.79
N LEU A 169 -15.55 15.82 -1.52
CA LEU A 169 -16.80 16.32 -0.99
C LEU A 169 -16.82 17.87 -1.01
N GLY A 170 -15.72 18.51 -0.63
CA GLY A 170 -15.62 19.97 -0.55
C GLY A 170 -16.45 20.54 0.61
N LYS A 171 -16.78 21.85 0.55
CA LYS A 171 -17.71 22.48 1.50
C LYS A 171 -19.16 22.12 1.16
N THR A 172 -19.50 20.84 1.14
CA THR A 172 -20.90 20.41 1.10
C THR A 172 -21.59 20.83 2.40
N ASN A 173 -22.87 21.20 2.35
CA ASN A 173 -23.66 21.70 3.49
C ASN A 173 -23.95 20.62 4.57
N LEU A 174 -23.15 19.55 4.62
CA LEU A 174 -23.23 18.46 5.61
C LEU A 174 -22.91 18.93 7.05
N ASN A 175 -22.59 20.21 7.27
CA ASN A 175 -22.31 20.80 8.58
C ASN A 175 -23.50 21.53 9.22
N SER A 176 -24.71 21.47 8.66
CA SER A 176 -25.90 21.98 9.36
C SER A 176 -26.32 21.00 10.47
N THR A 177 -25.72 21.15 11.65
CA THR A 177 -26.04 20.41 12.88
C THR A 177 -27.35 20.86 13.52
N ASP A 178 -28.35 21.24 12.73
CA ASP A 178 -29.65 21.64 13.25
C ASP A 178 -30.73 20.62 12.87
N SER A 179 -31.39 20.11 13.92
CA SER A 179 -32.71 19.45 13.96
C SER A 179 -32.79 17.93 13.73
N THR A 180 -33.05 17.21 14.83
CA THR A 180 -34.08 16.14 15.01
C THR A 180 -34.22 14.94 14.06
N ASP A 181 -33.52 14.81 12.93
CA ASP A 181 -33.73 13.72 11.98
C ASP A 181 -32.41 13.11 11.44
N GLY A 182 -31.70 12.37 12.29
CA GLY A 182 -30.44 11.68 11.93
C GLY A 182 -30.55 10.73 10.72
N ILE A 183 -31.76 10.22 10.41
CA ILE A 183 -32.01 9.47 9.16
C ILE A 183 -31.85 10.35 7.94
N ASN A 184 -32.48 11.52 7.92
CA ASN A 184 -32.47 12.39 6.75
C ASN A 184 -31.05 12.84 6.44
N TYR A 185 -30.27 13.11 7.49
CA TYR A 185 -28.85 13.41 7.35
C TYR A 185 -28.10 12.25 6.67
N ALA A 186 -28.15 11.04 7.23
CA ALA A 186 -27.40 9.89 6.69
C ALA A 186 -27.89 9.47 5.29
N LEU A 187 -29.18 9.65 4.97
CA LEU A 187 -29.72 9.40 3.64
C LEU A 187 -29.28 10.45 2.62
N ASN A 188 -29.30 11.72 2.99
CA ASN A 188 -28.81 12.80 2.14
C ASN A 188 -27.30 12.65 1.92
N GLU A 189 -26.55 12.36 2.98
CA GLU A 189 -25.13 12.02 2.89
C GLU A 189 -24.93 10.87 1.90
N LEU A 190 -25.66 9.76 2.03
CA LEU A 190 -25.52 8.63 1.11
C LEU A 190 -25.70 9.04 -0.36
N LEU A 191 -26.78 9.75 -0.68
CA LEU A 191 -27.09 10.16 -2.06
C LEU A 191 -26.12 11.20 -2.61
N GLU A 192 -25.90 12.29 -1.88
CA GLU A 192 -25.06 13.40 -2.33
C GLU A 192 -23.63 12.91 -2.56
N THR A 193 -23.11 12.12 -1.62
CA THR A 193 -21.76 11.56 -1.75
C THR A 193 -21.66 10.48 -2.83
N GLU A 194 -22.75 9.76 -3.15
CA GLU A 194 -22.80 8.81 -4.26
C GLU A 194 -22.79 9.53 -5.62
N GLU A 195 -23.56 10.60 -5.74
CA GLU A 195 -23.58 11.45 -6.93
C GLU A 195 -22.23 12.12 -7.15
N ILE A 196 -21.62 12.66 -6.09
CA ILE A 196 -20.26 13.20 -6.12
C ILE A 196 -19.26 12.12 -6.54
N TYR A 197 -19.33 10.91 -5.99
CA TYR A 197 -18.41 9.84 -6.36
C TYR A 197 -18.50 9.51 -7.86
N LEU A 198 -19.69 9.43 -8.43
CA LEU A 198 -19.87 9.17 -9.85
C LEU A 198 -19.41 10.35 -10.72
N ASN A 199 -19.90 11.56 -10.42
CA ASN A 199 -19.74 12.73 -11.28
C ASN A 199 -18.40 13.43 -11.10
N LYS A 200 -17.82 13.37 -9.90
CA LYS A 200 -16.56 14.05 -9.57
C LYS A 200 -15.34 13.14 -9.47
N SER A 201 -15.51 11.82 -9.55
CA SER A 201 -14.38 10.88 -9.57
C SER A 201 -14.40 9.95 -10.78
N LEU A 202 -15.39 9.07 -10.89
CA LEU A 202 -15.37 8.03 -11.92
C LEU A 202 -15.52 8.55 -13.36
N LEU A 203 -16.49 9.45 -13.60
CA LEU A 203 -16.73 10.02 -14.93
C LEU A 203 -15.56 10.88 -15.43
N PRO A 204 -14.92 11.75 -14.61
CA PRO A 204 -13.72 12.45 -15.02
C PRO A 204 -12.56 11.55 -15.45
N ILE A 205 -12.29 10.45 -14.73
CA ILE A 205 -11.27 9.46 -15.13
C ILE A 205 -11.55 8.97 -16.56
N LYS A 206 -12.82 8.65 -16.86
CA LYS A 206 -13.22 8.18 -18.18
C LYS A 206 -13.07 9.25 -19.26
N THR A 207 -13.59 10.46 -19.00
CA THR A 207 -13.70 11.54 -19.98
C THR A 207 -12.35 12.16 -20.32
N PHE A 208 -11.50 12.40 -19.31
CA PHE A 208 -10.24 13.15 -19.49
C PHE A 208 -9.02 12.27 -19.67
N PHE A 209 -9.05 11.01 -19.24
CA PHE A 209 -7.90 10.10 -19.34
C PHE A 209 -8.21 8.87 -20.19
N MET A 210 -9.23 8.07 -19.83
CA MET A 210 -9.47 6.80 -20.50
C MET A 210 -9.78 6.95 -21.99
N ILE A 211 -10.69 7.86 -22.36
CA ILE A 211 -11.06 8.10 -23.77
C ILE A 211 -9.91 8.79 -24.53
N PRO A 212 -9.31 9.89 -24.03
CA PRO A 212 -8.27 10.61 -24.79
C PRO A 212 -6.96 9.83 -24.97
N LEU A 213 -6.64 8.91 -24.05
CA LEU A 213 -5.45 8.06 -24.15
C LEU A 213 -5.67 6.82 -25.02
N LYS A 214 -6.91 6.48 -25.36
CA LYS A 214 -7.22 5.32 -26.20
C LYS A 214 -6.61 5.51 -27.59
N GLY A 215 -5.78 4.56 -28.02
CA GLY A 215 -5.06 4.61 -29.30
C GLY A 215 -3.84 5.54 -29.32
N LYS A 216 -3.56 6.27 -28.23
CA LYS A 216 -2.32 7.07 -28.07
C LYS A 216 -1.27 6.36 -27.20
N ILE A 217 -1.67 5.32 -26.49
CA ILE A 217 -0.81 4.51 -25.62
C ILE A 217 -0.94 3.04 -26.00
N CYS A 218 -0.01 2.19 -25.55
CA CYS A 218 -0.07 0.76 -25.80
C CYS A 218 -1.40 0.18 -25.30
N GLU A 219 -2.03 -0.69 -26.09
CA GLU A 219 -3.34 -1.26 -25.74
C GLU A 219 -3.28 -2.08 -24.45
N SER A 220 -2.15 -2.76 -24.18
CA SER A 220 -1.92 -3.46 -22.91
C SER A 220 -1.97 -2.51 -21.72
N ASP A 221 -1.26 -1.38 -21.81
CA ASP A 221 -1.12 -0.43 -20.70
C ASP A 221 -2.43 0.32 -20.48
N HIS A 222 -3.13 0.67 -21.56
CA HIS A 222 -4.48 1.23 -21.49
C HIS A 222 -5.45 0.31 -20.76
N LYS A 223 -5.46 -0.97 -21.12
CA LYS A 223 -6.29 -1.99 -20.47
C LYS A 223 -5.93 -2.17 -19.00
N ILE A 224 -4.64 -2.14 -18.65
CA ILE A 224 -4.19 -2.25 -17.26
C ILE A 224 -4.65 -1.03 -16.45
N ILE A 225 -4.34 0.19 -16.91
CA ILE A 225 -4.58 1.44 -16.18
C ILE A 225 -6.07 1.66 -15.91
N PHE A 226 -6.92 1.43 -16.90
CA PHE A 226 -8.36 1.73 -16.81
C PHE A 226 -9.23 0.50 -16.60
N ASN A 227 -8.63 -0.63 -16.21
CA ASN A 227 -9.39 -1.85 -15.93
C ASN A 227 -10.45 -1.60 -14.85
N GLY A 228 -11.67 -2.07 -15.08
CA GLY A 228 -12.76 -1.95 -14.10
C GLY A 228 -13.44 -0.58 -14.01
N ILE A 229 -12.90 0.50 -14.60
CA ILE A 229 -13.53 1.84 -14.54
C ILE A 229 -14.93 1.84 -15.17
N ASP A 230 -15.08 1.25 -16.36
CA ASP A 230 -16.40 1.14 -17.01
C ASP A 230 -17.40 0.30 -16.20
N ARG A 231 -16.91 -0.74 -15.52
CA ARG A 231 -17.74 -1.61 -14.67
C ARG A 231 -18.20 -0.85 -13.42
N LEU A 232 -17.29 -0.11 -12.77
CA LEU A 232 -17.59 0.78 -11.66
C LEU A 232 -18.64 1.83 -12.05
N ILE A 233 -18.43 2.55 -13.15
CA ILE A 233 -19.38 3.56 -13.64
C ILE A 233 -20.76 2.95 -13.89
N SER A 234 -20.80 1.80 -14.57
CA SER A 234 -22.07 1.15 -14.92
C SER A 234 -22.84 0.71 -13.67
N PHE A 235 -22.15 0.11 -12.70
CA PHE A 235 -22.74 -0.27 -11.44
C PHE A 235 -23.24 0.94 -10.63
N HIS A 236 -22.39 1.94 -10.41
CA HIS A 236 -22.72 3.08 -9.55
C HIS A 236 -23.83 3.98 -10.15
N LYS A 237 -23.98 4.01 -11.49
CA LYS A 237 -25.16 4.61 -12.13
C LYS A 237 -26.46 3.92 -11.74
N VAL A 238 -26.49 2.59 -11.83
CA VAL A 238 -27.69 1.79 -11.47
C VAL A 238 -27.94 1.87 -9.97
N PHE A 239 -26.89 1.81 -9.15
CA PHE A 239 -26.99 1.90 -7.70
C PHE A 239 -27.54 3.27 -7.25
N LEU A 240 -27.04 4.38 -7.83
CA LEU A 240 -27.56 5.72 -7.56
C LEU A 240 -29.05 5.85 -7.92
N GLN A 241 -29.45 5.33 -9.08
CA GLN A 241 -30.86 5.32 -9.50
C GLN A 241 -31.73 4.57 -8.49
N GLN A 242 -31.31 3.37 -8.05
CA GLN A 242 -32.03 2.59 -7.05
C GLN A 242 -32.16 3.34 -5.72
N LEU A 243 -31.11 4.04 -5.28
CA LEU A 243 -31.16 4.86 -4.07
C LEU A 243 -32.14 6.04 -4.20
N GLN A 244 -32.14 6.72 -5.34
CA GLN A 244 -33.06 7.84 -5.62
C GLN A 244 -34.52 7.40 -5.62
N GLU A 245 -34.83 6.17 -6.08
CA GLU A 245 -36.19 5.62 -6.11
C GLU A 245 -36.76 5.37 -4.70
N VAL A 246 -35.91 4.99 -3.73
CA VAL A 246 -36.38 4.62 -2.38
C VAL A 246 -36.23 5.73 -1.33
N ILE A 247 -35.48 6.81 -1.64
CA ILE A 247 -35.14 7.86 -0.67
C ILE A 247 -36.37 8.49 -0.02
N ASN A 248 -37.42 8.75 -0.80
CA ASN A 248 -38.66 9.36 -0.32
C ASN A 248 -39.43 8.45 0.62
N SER A 249 -39.35 7.13 0.40
CA SER A 249 -39.96 6.12 1.27
C SER A 249 -39.14 5.86 2.53
N LYS A 250 -37.87 6.28 2.54
CA LYS A 250 -36.84 6.03 3.56
C LYS A 250 -36.63 4.55 3.94
N ASN A 251 -37.28 3.61 3.25
CA ASN A 251 -37.27 2.17 3.55
C ASN A 251 -36.47 1.39 2.50
N ASN A 252 -36.20 0.10 2.78
CA ASN A 252 -35.49 -0.83 1.89
C ASN A 252 -34.05 -0.44 1.54
N ILE A 253 -33.45 0.54 2.23
CA ILE A 253 -32.06 0.97 1.98
C ILE A 253 -31.11 -0.21 2.13
N GLY A 254 -31.21 -0.94 3.25
CA GLY A 254 -30.41 -2.15 3.47
C GLY A 254 -30.62 -3.20 2.38
N GLN A 255 -31.82 -3.33 1.83
CA GLN A 255 -32.11 -4.33 0.78
C GLN A 255 -31.40 -3.99 -0.54
N ILE A 256 -31.28 -2.70 -0.89
CA ILE A 256 -30.53 -2.27 -2.09
C ILE A 256 -29.06 -2.71 -1.99
N PHE A 257 -28.42 -2.49 -0.84
CA PHE A 257 -27.04 -2.96 -0.62
C PHE A 257 -26.93 -4.49 -0.73
N LEU A 258 -27.86 -5.23 -0.11
CA LEU A 258 -27.86 -6.69 -0.16
C LEU A 258 -28.06 -7.24 -1.57
N ASN A 259 -28.91 -6.61 -2.38
CA ASN A 259 -29.14 -6.99 -3.78
C ASN A 259 -27.90 -6.73 -4.64
N ASN A 260 -27.11 -5.72 -4.32
CA ASN A 260 -25.92 -5.33 -5.06
C ASN A 260 -24.60 -5.89 -4.51
N ARG A 261 -24.63 -6.75 -3.48
CA ARG A 261 -23.42 -7.31 -2.84
C ARG A 261 -22.43 -7.93 -3.84
N VAL A 262 -22.94 -8.60 -4.88
CA VAL A 262 -22.11 -9.23 -5.92
C VAL A 262 -21.43 -8.17 -6.78
N ASN A 263 -22.10 -7.06 -7.08
CA ASN A 263 -21.49 -5.95 -7.80
C ASN A 263 -20.39 -5.29 -6.98
N PHE A 264 -20.58 -5.11 -5.67
CA PHE A 264 -19.54 -4.63 -4.77
C PHE A 264 -18.31 -5.55 -4.68
N SER A 265 -18.43 -6.85 -4.95
CA SER A 265 -17.26 -7.76 -4.93
C SER A 265 -16.18 -7.43 -5.97
N MET A 266 -16.53 -6.69 -7.04
CA MET A 266 -15.56 -6.28 -8.07
C MET A 266 -14.48 -5.33 -7.56
N TYR A 267 -14.69 -4.72 -6.40
CA TYR A 267 -13.68 -3.93 -5.72
C TYR A 267 -12.47 -4.78 -5.32
N GLY A 268 -12.63 -6.09 -5.08
CA GLY A 268 -11.51 -6.99 -4.83
C GLY A 268 -10.50 -6.97 -5.98
N ASP A 269 -10.97 -7.21 -7.20
CA ASP A 269 -10.14 -7.21 -8.41
C ASP A 269 -9.57 -5.82 -8.72
N TYR A 270 -10.39 -4.77 -8.56
CA TYR A 270 -9.95 -3.40 -8.82
C TYR A 270 -8.81 -2.99 -7.87
N CYS A 271 -9.00 -3.18 -6.56
CA CYS A 271 -8.03 -2.80 -5.55
C CYS A 271 -6.75 -3.62 -5.63
N ALA A 272 -6.84 -4.94 -5.89
CA ALA A 272 -5.67 -5.80 -6.09
C ALA A 272 -4.77 -5.32 -7.24
N ASN A 273 -5.34 -4.65 -8.24
CA ASN A 273 -4.60 -4.13 -9.40
C ASN A 273 -4.05 -2.71 -9.21
N ILE A 274 -4.45 -1.96 -8.17
CA ILE A 274 -3.99 -0.58 -7.94
C ILE A 274 -2.47 -0.43 -7.99
N PRO A 275 -1.65 -1.27 -7.33
CA PRO A 275 -0.19 -1.13 -7.38
C PRO A 275 0.37 -1.26 -8.81
N VAL A 276 -0.23 -2.12 -9.63
CA VAL A 276 0.16 -2.32 -11.04
C VAL A 276 -0.28 -1.11 -11.88
N ILE A 277 -1.47 -0.58 -11.63
CA ILE A 277 -1.99 0.63 -12.26
C ILE A 277 -1.07 1.82 -11.96
N GLU A 278 -0.67 2.01 -10.70
CA GLU A 278 0.23 3.10 -10.30
C GLU A 278 1.60 3.01 -11.00
N ASP A 279 2.24 1.84 -10.99
CA ASP A 279 3.54 1.64 -11.65
C ASP A 279 3.44 1.87 -13.18
N THR A 280 2.38 1.36 -13.80
CA THR A 280 2.15 1.51 -15.24
C THR A 280 1.87 2.97 -15.61
N LEU A 281 0.99 3.64 -14.85
CA LEU A 281 0.63 5.03 -15.10
C LEU A 281 1.81 5.97 -14.83
N MET A 282 2.65 5.68 -13.83
CA MET A 282 3.88 6.44 -13.57
C MET A 282 4.90 6.30 -14.70
N LYS A 283 5.12 5.07 -15.21
CA LYS A 283 6.02 4.86 -16.35
C LYS A 283 5.49 5.59 -17.59
N PHE A 284 4.19 5.52 -17.81
CA PHE A 284 3.53 6.21 -18.90
C PHE A 284 3.66 7.73 -18.80
N SER A 285 3.37 8.32 -17.63
CA SER A 285 3.40 9.77 -17.43
C SER A 285 4.79 10.35 -17.67
N LYS A 286 5.85 9.64 -17.26
CA LYS A 286 7.25 10.03 -17.54
C LYS A 286 7.61 9.94 -19.01
N ALA A 287 7.19 8.88 -19.71
CA ALA A 287 7.49 8.70 -21.11
C ALA A 287 6.69 9.67 -22.01
N ASN A 288 5.51 10.11 -21.55
CA ASN A 288 4.54 10.89 -22.33
C ASN A 288 4.08 12.15 -21.58
N LEU A 289 5.03 12.89 -21.01
CA LEU A 289 4.77 14.05 -20.14
C LEU A 289 3.77 15.05 -20.73
N GLN A 290 3.94 15.44 -22.00
CA GLN A 290 3.07 16.42 -22.64
C GLN A 290 1.62 15.90 -22.75
N LEU A 291 1.45 14.66 -23.21
CA LEU A 291 0.12 14.07 -23.38
C LEU A 291 -0.59 13.90 -22.03
N PHE A 292 0.16 13.50 -21.00
CA PHE A 292 -0.39 13.37 -19.64
C PHE A 292 -0.75 14.73 -19.05
N PHE A 293 0.13 15.73 -19.18
CA PHE A 293 -0.11 17.11 -18.76
C PHE A 293 -1.33 17.71 -19.47
N ASP A 294 -1.50 17.48 -20.77
CA ASP A 294 -2.66 17.95 -21.53
C ASP A 294 -3.97 17.34 -20.98
N CYS A 295 -3.95 16.07 -20.58
CA CYS A 295 -5.11 15.42 -19.96
C CYS A 295 -5.43 16.03 -18.58
N GLU A 296 -4.43 16.20 -17.70
CA GLU A 296 -4.62 16.81 -16.39
C GLU A 296 -5.07 18.27 -16.49
N LYS A 297 -4.50 19.03 -17.41
CA LYS A 297 -4.90 20.41 -17.68
C LYS A 297 -6.34 20.50 -18.19
N ASN A 298 -6.72 19.67 -19.16
CA ASN A 298 -8.09 19.66 -19.67
C ASN A 298 -9.11 19.32 -18.58
N MET A 299 -8.77 18.42 -17.66
CA MET A 299 -9.59 18.14 -16.49
C MET A 299 -9.68 19.36 -15.58
N SER A 300 -8.55 19.97 -15.22
CA SER A 300 -8.48 21.15 -14.34
C SER A 300 -9.20 22.37 -14.91
N ASP A 301 -9.17 22.56 -16.23
CA ASP A 301 -9.86 23.67 -16.91
C ASP A 301 -11.38 23.42 -16.99
N SER A 302 -11.81 22.16 -16.93
CA SER A 302 -13.22 21.77 -17.03
C SER A 302 -13.91 21.59 -15.68
N ILE A 303 -13.14 21.52 -14.58
CA ILE A 303 -13.67 21.15 -13.27
C ILE A 303 -13.03 21.96 -12.13
N ASP A 304 -13.87 22.51 -11.25
CA ASP A 304 -13.49 23.40 -10.13
C ASP A 304 -12.70 22.73 -8.97
N TYR A 305 -12.24 21.49 -9.13
CA TYR A 305 -11.43 20.81 -8.12
C TYR A 305 -10.22 20.13 -8.77
N CYS A 306 -9.05 20.24 -8.10
CA CYS A 306 -7.81 19.67 -8.60
C CYS A 306 -7.51 18.33 -7.94
N PHE A 307 -7.66 17.23 -8.68
CA PHE A 307 -7.09 15.93 -8.35
C PHE A 307 -6.19 15.47 -9.49
N SER A 308 -5.06 14.87 -9.13
CA SER A 308 -4.27 14.07 -10.07
C SER A 308 -5.01 12.78 -10.43
N THR A 309 -4.70 12.21 -11.60
CA THR A 309 -5.29 10.92 -12.00
C THR A 309 -5.05 9.82 -10.97
N MET A 310 -3.88 9.83 -10.33
CA MET A 310 -3.50 8.86 -9.29
C MET A 310 -4.40 8.95 -8.06
N GLU A 311 -4.73 10.16 -7.61
CA GLU A 311 -5.65 10.36 -6.49
C GLU A 311 -7.05 9.86 -6.84
N LEU A 312 -7.55 10.20 -8.04
CA LEU A 312 -8.87 9.76 -8.49
C LEU A 312 -9.00 8.24 -8.57
N LEU A 313 -7.96 7.54 -9.00
CA LEU A 313 -7.95 6.08 -9.10
C LEU A 313 -8.03 5.38 -7.73
N LYS A 314 -7.68 6.07 -6.63
CA LYS A 314 -7.81 5.56 -5.25
C LYS A 314 -9.18 5.82 -4.63
N VAL A 315 -9.90 6.84 -5.09
CA VAL A 315 -11.23 7.21 -4.57
C VAL A 315 -12.22 6.03 -4.51
N PRO A 316 -12.31 5.12 -5.51
CA PRO A 316 -13.21 3.98 -5.41
C PRO A 316 -13.02 3.16 -4.14
N MET A 317 -11.76 2.90 -3.80
CA MET A 317 -11.43 2.09 -2.65
C MET A 317 -11.80 2.82 -1.35
N MET A 318 -11.62 4.14 -1.29
CA MET A 318 -12.02 4.97 -0.16
C MET A 318 -13.55 5.04 -0.03
N ARG A 319 -14.27 5.13 -1.15
CA ARG A 319 -15.74 5.12 -1.16
C ARG A 319 -16.29 3.83 -0.53
N LEU A 320 -15.67 2.68 -0.82
CA LEU A 320 -16.08 1.40 -0.26
C LEU A 320 -16.03 1.38 1.28
N THR A 321 -15.06 2.07 1.90
CA THR A 321 -14.92 2.12 3.37
C THR A 321 -15.98 3.01 4.05
N LYS A 322 -16.63 3.92 3.30
CA LYS A 322 -17.64 4.82 3.85
C LYS A 322 -19.02 4.19 3.98
N TYR A 323 -19.37 3.21 3.15
CA TYR A 323 -20.70 2.58 3.20
C TYR A 323 -21.04 1.94 4.56
N PRO A 324 -20.16 1.18 5.23
CA PRO A 324 -20.45 0.66 6.56
C PRO A 324 -20.69 1.75 7.61
N LEU A 325 -19.98 2.89 7.52
CA LEU A 325 -20.14 4.02 8.43
C LEU A 325 -21.53 4.68 8.26
N ILE A 326 -21.91 4.94 7.01
CA ILE A 326 -23.23 5.50 6.68
C ILE A 326 -24.34 4.54 7.11
N LEU A 327 -24.20 3.23 6.86
CA LEU A 327 -25.15 2.21 7.30
C LEU A 327 -25.24 2.11 8.83
N SER A 328 -24.11 2.30 9.53
CA SER A 328 -24.09 2.37 10.99
C SER A 328 -24.88 3.58 11.51
N ASN A 329 -24.71 4.75 10.89
CA ASN A 329 -25.47 5.96 11.24
C ASN A 329 -26.98 5.76 11.01
N LEU A 330 -27.37 5.11 9.90
CA LEU A 330 -28.77 4.75 9.64
C LEU A 330 -29.33 3.77 10.69
N TYR A 331 -28.53 2.77 11.09
CA TYR A 331 -28.93 1.78 12.11
C TYR A 331 -29.18 2.40 13.49
N LEU A 332 -28.37 3.39 13.87
CA LEU A 332 -28.46 4.08 15.16
C LEU A 332 -29.72 4.94 15.30
N SER A 333 -30.40 5.28 14.20
CA SER A 333 -31.62 6.08 14.29
C SER A 333 -32.80 5.31 14.88
N ASP A 334 -33.54 5.94 15.79
CA ASP A 334 -34.73 5.36 16.44
C ASP A 334 -35.98 5.28 15.54
N ASN A 335 -35.97 5.97 14.40
CA ASN A 335 -37.13 6.10 13.52
C ASN A 335 -37.33 4.89 12.57
N TYR A 336 -36.45 3.89 12.59
CA TYR A 336 -36.56 2.67 11.79
C TYR A 336 -37.27 1.53 12.52
N SER A 337 -38.14 0.82 11.80
CA SER A 337 -38.75 -0.43 12.30
C SER A 337 -37.69 -1.49 12.62
N PRO A 338 -37.95 -2.45 13.53
CA PRO A 338 -37.01 -3.54 13.82
C PRO A 338 -36.60 -4.36 12.59
N LYS A 339 -37.52 -4.51 11.62
CA LYS A 339 -37.27 -5.18 10.35
C LYS A 339 -36.28 -4.40 9.47
N GLU A 340 -36.46 -3.10 9.35
CA GLU A 340 -35.53 -2.22 8.61
C GLU A 340 -34.16 -2.20 9.29
N LYS A 341 -34.10 -1.99 10.61
CA LYS A 341 -32.84 -2.06 11.37
C LYS A 341 -32.10 -3.38 11.15
N GLY A 342 -32.81 -4.51 11.17
CA GLY A 342 -32.23 -5.82 10.90
C GLY A 342 -31.68 -5.96 9.48
N THR A 343 -32.33 -5.35 8.49
CA THR A 343 -31.88 -5.37 7.09
C THR A 343 -30.67 -4.46 6.86
N ILE A 344 -30.69 -3.26 7.45
CA ILE A 344 -29.55 -2.32 7.45
C ILE A 344 -28.33 -2.96 8.11
N LYS A 345 -28.50 -3.64 9.25
CA LYS A 345 -27.39 -4.31 9.94
C LYS A 345 -26.79 -5.45 9.11
N LYS A 346 -27.64 -6.24 8.44
CA LYS A 346 -27.18 -7.27 7.49
C LYS A 346 -26.42 -6.67 6.31
N ALA A 347 -26.90 -5.55 5.77
CA ALA A 347 -26.21 -4.83 4.71
C ALA A 347 -24.84 -4.32 5.16
N GLN A 348 -24.75 -3.76 6.37
CA GLN A 348 -23.49 -3.31 6.96
C GLN A 348 -22.48 -4.47 7.03
N TYR A 349 -22.87 -5.61 7.60
CA TYR A 349 -22.01 -6.79 7.65
C TYR A 349 -21.59 -7.30 6.27
N ALA A 350 -22.50 -7.28 5.30
CA ALA A 350 -22.18 -7.71 3.94
C ALA A 350 -21.09 -6.83 3.29
N ILE A 351 -21.14 -5.51 3.49
CA ILE A 351 -20.09 -4.61 2.97
C ILE A 351 -18.78 -4.73 3.77
N GLU A 352 -18.85 -4.88 5.10
CA GLU A 352 -17.68 -5.16 5.93
C GLU A 352 -16.96 -6.46 5.51
N ASP A 353 -17.71 -7.50 5.13
CA ASP A 353 -17.14 -8.73 4.61
C ASP A 353 -16.50 -8.54 3.23
N ILE A 354 -17.04 -7.65 2.38
CA ILE A 354 -16.39 -7.28 1.11
C ILE A 354 -15.08 -6.52 1.36
N LEU A 355 -15.02 -5.64 2.36
CA LEU A 355 -13.78 -4.98 2.76
C LEU A 355 -12.73 -5.98 3.24
N LYS A 356 -13.13 -6.96 4.08
CA LYS A 356 -12.24 -8.06 4.49
C LYS A 356 -11.75 -8.87 3.29
N TYR A 357 -12.66 -9.26 2.39
CA TYR A 357 -12.30 -9.98 1.16
C TYR A 357 -11.28 -9.18 0.33
N THR A 358 -11.50 -7.88 0.17
CA THR A 358 -10.61 -7.00 -0.61
C THR A 358 -9.23 -6.90 0.04
N ASN A 359 -9.17 -6.83 1.38
CA ASN A 359 -7.92 -6.88 2.13
C ASN A 359 -7.16 -8.19 1.96
N GLU A 360 -7.85 -9.33 1.98
CA GLU A 360 -7.21 -10.62 1.75
C GLU A 360 -6.71 -10.73 0.31
N MET A 361 -7.45 -10.24 -0.69
CA MET A 361 -6.97 -10.19 -2.09
C MET A 361 -5.73 -9.32 -2.27
N LEU A 362 -5.66 -8.17 -1.59
CA LEU A 362 -4.46 -7.33 -1.55
C LEU A 362 -3.28 -8.08 -0.93
N ARG A 363 -3.51 -8.76 0.20
CA ARG A 363 -2.49 -9.56 0.88
C ARG A 363 -1.99 -10.72 0.01
N ASP A 364 -2.89 -11.42 -0.67
CA ASP A 364 -2.56 -12.53 -1.56
C ASP A 364 -1.73 -12.04 -2.75
N THR A 365 -2.10 -10.89 -3.32
CA THR A 365 -1.35 -10.26 -4.42
C THR A 365 0.07 -9.87 -3.98
N GLU A 366 0.21 -9.26 -2.80
CA GLU A 366 1.52 -8.96 -2.20
C GLU A 366 2.36 -10.23 -1.99
N MET A 367 1.75 -11.30 -1.48
CA MET A 367 2.42 -12.59 -1.27
C MET A 367 2.88 -13.21 -2.59
N LEU A 368 2.08 -13.11 -3.65
CA LEU A 368 2.46 -13.58 -4.99
C LEU A 368 3.64 -12.77 -5.56
N ILE A 369 3.64 -11.45 -5.40
CA ILE A 369 4.77 -10.59 -5.82
C ILE A 369 6.04 -10.98 -5.07
N ASN A 370 5.96 -11.12 -3.74
CA ASN A 370 7.09 -11.54 -2.91
C ASN A 370 7.61 -12.93 -3.33
N THR A 371 6.70 -13.89 -3.58
CA THR A 371 7.06 -15.24 -4.03
C THR A 371 7.74 -15.22 -5.39
N SER A 372 7.24 -14.43 -6.34
CA SER A 372 7.85 -14.24 -7.66
C SER A 372 9.26 -13.64 -7.56
N GLN A 373 9.47 -12.69 -6.64
CA GLN A 373 10.78 -12.10 -6.39
C GLN A 373 11.76 -13.12 -5.79
N ILE A 374 11.33 -13.91 -4.80
CA ILE A 374 12.14 -15.01 -4.25
C ILE A 374 12.50 -15.99 -5.38
N GLN A 375 11.55 -16.33 -6.24
CA GLN A 375 11.80 -17.26 -7.34
C GLN A 375 12.89 -16.75 -8.29
N LYS A 376 12.90 -15.47 -8.66
CA LYS A 376 13.96 -14.89 -9.51
C LYS A 376 15.34 -14.99 -8.90
N GLU A 377 15.46 -14.78 -7.59
CA GLU A 377 16.76 -14.86 -6.90
C GLU A 377 17.26 -16.30 -6.70
N VAL A 378 16.35 -17.27 -6.77
CA VAL A 378 16.60 -18.69 -6.53
C VAL A 378 16.51 -19.53 -7.82
N GLU A 379 16.21 -18.90 -8.95
CA GLU A 379 15.93 -19.54 -10.25
C GLU A 379 17.05 -20.48 -10.71
N GLY A 380 18.31 -20.11 -10.45
CA GLY A 380 19.48 -20.95 -10.76
C GLY A 380 19.68 -22.17 -9.85
N LEU A 381 18.84 -22.34 -8.83
CA LEU A 381 18.95 -23.42 -7.86
C LEU A 381 17.70 -24.33 -7.85
N LEU A 382 16.60 -23.90 -8.47
CA LEU A 382 15.39 -24.72 -8.65
C LEU A 382 15.49 -25.59 -9.91
N PRO A 383 14.94 -26.81 -9.91
CA PRO A 383 14.72 -27.55 -11.15
C PRO A 383 13.84 -26.70 -12.09
N SER A 384 14.18 -26.63 -13.38
CA SER A 384 13.56 -25.75 -14.39
C SER A 384 12.04 -25.91 -14.61
N SER A 385 11.39 -26.80 -13.86
CA SER A 385 9.97 -27.14 -13.96
C SER A 385 9.17 -26.82 -12.69
N GLN A 386 9.74 -26.15 -11.68
CA GLN A 386 9.05 -25.84 -10.42
C GLN A 386 8.87 -24.33 -10.23
N ASN A 387 7.62 -23.87 -10.10
CA ASN A 387 7.34 -22.51 -9.64
C ASN A 387 7.08 -22.52 -8.13
N LEU A 388 7.61 -21.52 -7.43
CA LEU A 388 7.39 -21.39 -5.99
C LEU A 388 5.93 -21.10 -5.65
N THR A 389 5.19 -20.49 -6.58
CA THR A 389 3.75 -20.27 -6.46
C THR A 389 2.95 -21.57 -6.38
N ASP A 390 3.47 -22.67 -6.93
CA ASP A 390 2.81 -23.98 -6.89
C ASP A 390 2.81 -24.58 -5.47
N PHE A 391 3.66 -24.07 -4.58
CA PHE A 391 3.78 -24.53 -3.19
C PHE A 391 2.91 -23.74 -2.21
N GLY A 392 2.07 -22.83 -2.71
CA GLY A 392 1.16 -22.01 -1.91
C GLY A 392 1.81 -20.74 -1.38
N HIS A 393 1.25 -20.14 -0.33
CA HIS A 393 1.75 -18.88 0.21
C HIS A 393 3.10 -19.04 0.91
N PHE A 394 4.01 -18.10 0.67
CA PHE A 394 5.25 -17.96 1.43
C PHE A 394 4.93 -17.62 2.91
N LEU A 395 5.51 -18.39 3.84
CA LEU A 395 5.23 -18.26 5.27
C LEU A 395 6.38 -17.60 6.04
N LEU A 396 7.59 -18.13 5.88
CA LEU A 396 8.78 -17.65 6.60
C LEU A 396 10.06 -18.14 5.93
N ASP A 397 11.16 -17.49 6.26
CA ASP A 397 12.50 -17.91 5.88
C ASP A 397 13.51 -17.66 7.01
N GLY A 398 14.66 -18.32 6.92
CA GLY A 398 15.73 -18.11 7.88
C GLY A 398 16.87 -19.10 7.78
N GLU A 399 17.88 -18.87 8.63
CA GLU A 399 19.01 -19.78 8.81
C GLU A 399 18.68 -20.82 9.87
N PHE A 400 18.71 -22.09 9.47
CA PHE A 400 18.42 -23.22 10.35
C PHE A 400 19.57 -24.21 10.35
N MET A 401 19.83 -24.80 11.53
CA MET A 401 20.69 -25.98 11.64
C MET A 401 19.86 -27.23 11.37
N VAL A 402 20.20 -27.96 10.31
CA VAL A 402 19.49 -29.19 9.94
C VAL A 402 20.31 -30.41 10.35
N SER A 403 19.69 -31.32 11.10
CA SER A 403 20.23 -32.65 11.37
C SER A 403 19.39 -33.68 10.61
N THR A 404 20.02 -34.53 9.81
CA THR A 404 19.33 -35.60 9.08
C THR A 404 19.58 -36.93 9.79
N LYS A 405 18.51 -37.69 10.07
CA LYS A 405 18.59 -39.06 10.59
C LYS A 405 18.50 -40.03 9.41
N ASN A 406 19.65 -40.52 8.93
CA ASN A 406 19.89 -41.67 8.03
C ASN A 406 18.79 -42.19 7.05
N ASN A 407 19.16 -42.23 5.76
CA ASN A 407 18.88 -43.25 4.73
C ASN A 407 17.53 -44.00 4.71
N PHE A 408 16.48 -43.40 4.15
CA PHE A 408 15.35 -44.07 3.45
C PHE A 408 14.72 -43.01 2.51
N ALA A 409 14.40 -43.16 1.22
CA ALA A 409 14.28 -44.26 0.29
C ALA A 409 14.45 -43.73 -1.17
N LYS A 410 14.62 -44.65 -2.12
CA LYS A 410 14.74 -44.50 -3.59
C LYS A 410 14.19 -43.17 -4.20
N TYR A 411 15.04 -42.15 -4.27
CA TYR A 411 15.01 -41.14 -5.33
C TYR A 411 16.38 -41.10 -6.00
N ASN A 412 16.41 -40.88 -7.31
CA ASN A 412 17.54 -41.14 -8.21
C ASN A 412 18.90 -40.70 -7.66
N LYS A 413 19.76 -41.70 -7.45
CA LYS A 413 21.07 -41.68 -6.77
C LYS A 413 22.19 -40.95 -7.54
N LYS A 414 21.87 -39.96 -8.39
CA LYS A 414 22.86 -39.18 -9.17
C LYS A 414 22.86 -37.67 -8.88
N GLN A 415 21.88 -37.13 -8.16
CA GLN A 415 21.83 -35.70 -7.80
C GLN A 415 22.14 -35.39 -6.34
N LEU A 416 22.12 -36.40 -5.46
CA LEU A 416 22.34 -36.23 -4.01
C LEU A 416 23.79 -36.51 -3.56
N ASP A 417 24.54 -37.34 -4.27
CA ASP A 417 25.85 -37.83 -3.80
C ASP A 417 27.01 -36.80 -3.90
N THR A 418 26.78 -35.59 -4.41
CA THR A 418 27.82 -34.54 -4.40
C THR A 418 27.82 -33.69 -3.12
N PHE A 419 26.83 -33.83 -2.22
CA PHE A 419 26.65 -32.89 -1.10
C PHE A 419 26.56 -33.49 0.31
N PHE A 420 26.49 -34.82 0.46
CA PHE A 420 26.28 -35.44 1.78
C PHE A 420 27.40 -36.39 2.19
N THR A 421 28.52 -35.81 2.61
CA THR A 421 29.40 -36.46 3.58
C THR A 421 29.74 -35.47 4.70
N GLY A 422 29.12 -35.68 5.87
CA GLY A 422 29.61 -35.25 7.18
C GLY A 422 29.75 -33.74 7.46
N ARG A 423 28.82 -33.21 8.28
CA ARG A 423 28.95 -32.15 9.32
C ARG A 423 27.69 -31.27 9.36
N LYS A 424 27.30 -30.82 10.56
CA LYS A 424 26.23 -29.82 10.79
C LYS A 424 26.48 -28.61 9.88
N GLN A 425 25.57 -28.33 8.96
CA GLN A 425 25.61 -27.14 8.10
C GLN A 425 24.44 -26.21 8.46
N ILE A 426 24.71 -24.91 8.52
CA ILE A 426 23.69 -23.86 8.57
C ILE A 426 23.12 -23.73 7.16
N ARG A 427 21.79 -23.83 7.02
CA ARG A 427 21.08 -23.76 5.74
C ARG A 427 20.07 -22.62 5.77
N TYR A 428 19.90 -21.94 4.65
CA TYR A 428 18.80 -21.01 4.47
C TYR A 428 17.59 -21.75 3.91
N GLN A 429 16.42 -21.59 4.51
CA GLN A 429 15.20 -22.30 4.12
C GLN A 429 14.04 -21.32 3.94
N PHE A 430 13.17 -21.60 2.97
CA PHE A 430 11.88 -20.94 2.77
C PHE A 430 10.77 -21.95 3.03
N PHE A 431 9.74 -21.53 3.75
CA PHE A 431 8.57 -22.36 4.05
C PHE A 431 7.35 -21.84 3.30
N PHE A 432 6.58 -22.77 2.74
CA PHE A 432 5.36 -22.48 1.99
C PHE A 432 4.18 -23.29 2.53
N GLN A 433 2.97 -22.79 2.36
CA GLN A 433 1.75 -23.34 2.98
C GLN A 433 1.44 -24.79 2.59
N LEU A 434 1.62 -25.17 1.32
CA LEU A 434 1.26 -26.50 0.82
C LEU A 434 2.45 -27.47 0.90
N MET A 435 3.64 -27.01 1.29
CA MET A 435 4.84 -27.84 1.32
C MET A 435 5.79 -27.43 2.45
N ILE A 436 5.88 -28.27 3.49
CA ILE A 436 7.00 -28.24 4.46
C ILE A 436 8.20 -28.92 3.81
N THR A 437 8.68 -28.37 2.71
CA THR A 437 9.84 -28.92 2.00
C THR A 437 11.07 -28.13 2.32
N CYS A 438 12.07 -28.83 2.83
CA CYS A 438 13.47 -28.42 2.83
C CYS A 438 13.92 -28.13 1.39
N LEU A 439 13.65 -26.93 0.88
CA LEU A 439 14.33 -26.43 -0.31
C LEU A 439 15.76 -26.07 0.11
N PHE A 440 16.70 -26.84 -0.42
CA PHE A 440 18.12 -26.75 -0.11
C PHE A 440 18.76 -25.59 -0.87
N PHE A 441 19.08 -24.48 -0.20
CA PHE A 441 19.91 -23.45 -0.82
C PHE A 441 21.21 -23.17 -0.06
N LEU A 442 22.28 -23.21 -0.87
CA LEU A 442 23.68 -23.06 -0.51
C LEU A 442 23.95 -21.71 0.12
N ARG A 443 24.89 -21.72 1.05
CA ARG A 443 25.50 -20.55 1.69
C ARG A 443 25.87 -19.51 0.61
N ILE A 444 25.14 -18.38 0.56
CA ILE A 444 25.52 -17.24 -0.26
C ILE A 444 26.75 -16.61 0.40
N THR A 445 27.94 -17.00 -0.06
CA THR A 445 29.13 -16.18 0.09
C THR A 445 29.35 -15.50 -1.26
N LYS A 446 28.97 -14.22 -1.38
CA LYS A 446 29.48 -13.34 -2.44
C LYS A 446 31.02 -13.37 -2.35
N LYS A 447 31.68 -13.68 -3.47
CA LYS A 447 33.11 -13.42 -3.65
C LYS A 447 33.30 -11.93 -3.91
#